data_AF-G2Z882-F1
#
_entry.id   AF-G2Z882-F1
#
_cell.length_a   1.000
_cell.length_b   1.000
_cell.length_c   1.000
_cell.angle_alpha   90.00
_cell.angle_beta   90.00
_cell.angle_gamma   90.00
#
_symmetry.space_group_name_H-M   'P 1'
#
loop_
_entity.id
_entity.type
_entity.pdbx_description
1 polymer ?
#
loop_
_entity_poly.entity_id
_entity_poly.type
_entity_poly.pdbx_seq_one_letter_code
_entity_poly.pdbx_strand_id
1 'polypeptide(L)'
;MTKTKVGIFIALAVITLLFFLVPKGVKYIKNQDPELLNAAESVKLQSGEYTVGKDIKVGIYDMQVTKGSLSYFGTKLSKGNKLVGMELLDDNKIYFEGSGEIELTPAEFTPIKPSDDIYTIEHSGSYEIGKQIPVGEYSLTYIADKNSSEKPFIQISPSYADDARVDIQFENKDTYDITLKSGEILTVKKTKSEELDNMDVLLEKK
;
A
#
# COMPACT_ATOMS: atom_id res chain seq x y z
N MET A 1 41.32 32.41 -24.31
CA MET A 1 41.09 31.31 -23.34
C MET A 1 41.91 30.11 -23.81
N THR A 2 42.72 29.47 -22.97
CA THR A 2 43.55 28.32 -23.41
C THR A 2 42.71 27.05 -23.50
N LYS A 3 43.07 26.10 -24.38
CA LYS A 3 42.35 24.83 -24.56
C LYS A 3 42.16 24.07 -23.22
N THR A 4 43.13 24.18 -22.33
CA THR A 4 43.08 23.62 -20.96
C THR A 4 41.98 24.25 -20.10
N LYS A 5 41.78 25.59 -20.17
CA LYS A 5 40.73 26.28 -19.41
C LYS A 5 39.32 25.92 -19.92
N VAL A 6 39.18 25.73 -21.23
CA VAL A 6 37.92 25.27 -21.84
C VAL A 6 37.61 23.84 -21.42
N GLY A 7 38.61 22.94 -21.41
CA GLY A 7 38.44 21.56 -20.94
C GLY A 7 37.99 21.48 -19.46
N ILE A 8 38.61 22.27 -18.58
CA ILE A 8 38.22 22.34 -17.16
C ILE A 8 36.78 22.87 -17.00
N PHE A 9 36.42 23.91 -17.77
CA PHE A 9 35.06 24.47 -17.72
C PHE A 9 34.00 23.46 -18.16
N ILE A 10 34.25 22.70 -19.24
CA ILE A 10 33.34 21.65 -19.71
C ILE A 10 33.22 20.53 -18.66
N ALA A 11 34.33 20.10 -18.06
CA ALA A 11 34.31 19.06 -17.03
C ALA A 11 33.48 19.50 -15.80
N LEU A 12 33.66 20.75 -15.34
CA LEU A 12 32.87 21.31 -14.24
C LEU A 12 31.39 21.41 -14.61
N ALA A 13 31.06 21.89 -15.82
CA ALA A 13 29.67 21.97 -16.28
C ALA A 13 28.99 20.59 -16.32
N VAL A 14 29.70 19.55 -16.77
CA VAL A 14 29.19 18.17 -16.77
C VAL A 14 29.00 17.64 -15.34
N ILE A 15 29.96 17.86 -14.45
CA ILE A 15 29.84 17.44 -13.03
C ILE A 15 28.67 18.15 -12.36
N THR A 16 28.52 19.46 -12.57
CA THR A 16 27.38 20.22 -12.05
C THR A 16 26.06 19.71 -12.61
N LEU A 17 25.98 19.45 -13.92
CA LEU A 17 24.79 18.89 -14.55
C LEU A 17 24.42 17.52 -13.96
N LEU A 18 25.39 16.63 -13.79
CA LEU A 18 25.19 15.33 -13.16
C LEU A 18 24.72 15.46 -11.70
N PHE A 19 25.29 16.40 -10.94
CA PHE A 19 24.88 16.69 -9.56
C PHE A 19 23.40 17.10 -9.46
N PHE A 20 22.83 17.77 -10.47
CA PHE A 20 21.43 18.15 -10.48
C PHE A 20 20.50 17.09 -11.09
N LEU A 21 20.95 16.35 -12.10
CA LEU A 21 20.12 15.38 -12.82
C LEU A 21 20.04 14.03 -12.10
N VAL A 22 21.14 13.54 -11.52
CA VAL A 22 21.17 12.21 -10.88
C VAL A 22 20.20 12.11 -9.70
N PRO A 23 20.13 13.07 -8.74
CA PRO A 23 19.18 12.98 -7.63
C PRO A 23 17.73 13.01 -8.10
N LYS A 24 17.42 13.82 -9.13
CA LYS A 24 16.09 13.89 -9.72
C LYS A 24 15.71 12.61 -10.45
N GLY A 25 16.63 12.01 -11.19
CA GLY A 25 16.44 10.72 -11.85
C GLY A 25 16.21 9.59 -10.86
N VAL A 26 17.00 9.53 -9.78
CA VAL A 26 16.81 8.54 -8.70
C VAL A 26 15.46 8.73 -8.01
N LYS A 27 15.07 9.98 -7.68
CA LYS A 27 13.76 10.27 -7.08
C LYS A 27 12.60 9.93 -8.02
N TYR A 28 12.75 10.19 -9.32
CA TYR A 28 11.75 9.81 -10.32
C TYR A 28 11.57 8.29 -10.42
N ILE A 29 12.67 7.52 -10.44
CA ILE A 29 12.63 6.05 -10.50
C ILE A 29 12.02 5.47 -9.21
N LYS A 30 12.41 5.99 -8.02
CA LYS A 30 11.84 5.59 -6.73
C LYS A 30 10.32 5.74 -6.65
N ASN A 31 9.77 6.72 -7.37
CA ASN A 31 8.34 7.01 -7.34
C ASN A 31 7.56 6.27 -8.45
N GLN A 32 8.23 5.67 -9.44
CA GLN A 32 7.56 4.93 -10.52
C GLN A 32 7.59 3.40 -10.33
N ASP A 33 8.62 2.87 -9.67
CA ASP A 33 8.75 1.43 -9.42
C ASP A 33 9.27 1.18 -7.99
N PRO A 34 8.35 1.10 -7.02
CA PRO A 34 8.69 0.86 -5.62
C PRO A 34 9.33 -0.51 -5.40
N GLU A 35 9.07 -1.51 -6.26
CA GLU A 35 9.65 -2.85 -6.14
C GLU A 35 11.14 -2.86 -6.47
N LEU A 36 11.56 -2.10 -7.49
CA LEU A 36 12.98 -1.99 -7.86
C LEU A 36 13.84 -1.31 -6.79
N LEU A 37 13.23 -0.56 -5.87
CA LEU A 37 13.91 0.18 -4.80
C LEU A 37 13.31 -0.08 -3.42
N ASN A 38 12.64 -1.23 -3.25
CA ASN A 38 12.06 -1.65 -1.97
C ASN A 38 13.20 -1.85 -0.96
N ALA A 39 13.41 -0.83 -0.13
CA ALA A 39 14.38 -0.82 0.95
C ALA A 39 13.68 -1.06 2.29
N ALA A 40 12.47 -1.65 2.26
CA ALA A 40 11.70 -1.89 3.46
C ALA A 40 12.52 -2.71 4.45
N GLU A 41 12.53 -2.24 5.69
CA GLU A 41 13.13 -2.91 6.82
C GLU A 41 12.17 -2.84 8.00
N SER A 42 12.13 -3.88 8.82
CA SER A 42 11.22 -3.93 9.95
C SER A 42 11.54 -2.83 10.96
N VAL A 43 10.51 -2.09 11.38
CA VAL A 43 10.65 -0.99 12.33
C VAL A 43 9.47 -0.93 13.30
N LYS A 44 9.75 -0.59 14.55
CA LYS A 44 8.75 -0.36 15.59
C LYS A 44 8.65 1.12 15.89
N LEU A 45 7.43 1.64 15.86
CA LEU A 45 7.15 3.06 16.00
C LEU A 45 6.07 3.27 17.06
N GLN A 46 6.14 4.41 17.74
CA GLN A 46 5.08 4.89 18.61
C GLN A 46 4.11 5.75 17.77
N SER A 47 2.97 6.14 18.34
CA SER A 47 2.18 7.23 17.76
C SER A 47 3.03 8.50 17.61
N GLY A 48 2.91 9.16 16.46
CA GLY A 48 3.75 10.31 16.09
C GLY A 48 3.69 10.66 14.61
N GLU A 49 4.48 11.67 14.23
CA GLU A 49 4.74 12.04 12.84
C GLU A 49 6.07 11.43 12.38
N TYR A 50 6.07 10.83 11.20
CA TYR A 50 7.23 10.24 10.57
C TYR A 50 7.35 10.69 9.11
N THR A 51 8.59 10.78 8.64
CA THR A 51 8.93 11.09 7.24
C THR A 51 9.58 9.88 6.60
N VAL A 52 8.95 9.32 5.58
CA VAL A 52 9.53 8.25 4.78
C VAL A 52 10.78 8.74 4.04
N GLY A 53 11.81 7.90 3.95
CA GLY A 53 13.15 8.25 3.51
C GLY A 53 14.09 8.73 4.63
N LYS A 54 13.53 9.16 5.78
CA LYS A 54 14.30 9.61 6.97
C LYS A 54 14.11 8.70 8.16
N ASP A 55 12.86 8.58 8.61
CA ASP A 55 12.49 7.83 9.81
C ASP A 55 12.07 6.38 9.47
N ILE A 56 11.53 6.19 8.26
CA ILE A 56 11.08 4.89 7.71
C ILE A 56 11.67 4.76 6.31
N LYS A 57 12.14 3.58 5.91
CA LYS A 57 12.64 3.38 4.54
C LYS A 57 11.49 3.37 3.53
N VAL A 58 11.83 3.68 2.28
CA VAL A 58 10.89 3.57 1.16
C VAL A 58 10.63 2.09 0.89
N GLY A 59 9.37 1.73 0.67
CA GLY A 59 9.00 0.35 0.36
C GLY A 59 7.53 0.06 0.64
N ILE A 60 7.18 -1.23 0.55
CA ILE A 60 5.84 -1.73 0.80
C ILE A 60 5.84 -2.51 2.11
N TYR A 61 4.91 -2.18 3.00
CA TYR A 61 4.88 -2.65 4.36
C TYR A 61 3.54 -3.28 4.75
N ASP A 62 3.60 -4.35 5.52
CA ASP A 62 2.49 -4.77 6.36
C ASP A 62 2.62 -4.05 7.70
N MET A 63 1.51 -3.51 8.21
CA MET A 63 1.46 -2.83 9.50
C MET A 63 0.64 -3.65 10.48
N GLN A 64 1.10 -3.71 11.73
CA GLN A 64 0.34 -4.26 12.85
C GLN A 64 0.38 -3.30 14.04
N VAL A 65 -0.77 -3.05 14.66
CA VAL A 65 -0.82 -2.38 15.97
C VAL A 65 -0.46 -3.39 17.06
N THR A 66 0.68 -3.19 17.72
CA THR A 66 1.20 -4.11 18.74
C THR A 66 0.73 -3.75 20.15
N LYS A 67 0.37 -2.47 20.38
CA LYS A 67 -0.13 -1.97 21.67
C LYS A 67 -1.04 -0.75 21.49
N GLY A 68 -1.98 -0.58 22.42
CA GLY A 68 -2.87 0.58 22.47
C GLY A 68 -3.80 0.68 21.27
N SER A 69 -4.09 1.91 20.87
CA SER A 69 -4.92 2.23 19.70
C SER A 69 -4.45 3.53 19.07
N LEU A 70 -4.61 3.65 17.76
CA LEU A 70 -4.26 4.84 17.00
C LEU A 70 -5.20 5.04 15.80
N SER A 71 -5.08 6.18 15.13
CA SER A 71 -5.71 6.48 13.86
C SER A 71 -4.64 6.67 12.78
N TYR A 72 -4.89 6.08 11.60
CA TYR A 72 -4.06 6.23 10.39
C TYR A 72 -4.99 6.62 9.23
N PHE A 73 -4.77 7.79 8.63
CA PHE A 73 -5.65 8.37 7.60
C PHE A 73 -7.16 8.32 7.94
N GLY A 74 -7.49 8.56 9.21
CA GLY A 74 -8.87 8.55 9.71
C GLY A 74 -9.45 7.16 9.99
N THR A 75 -8.70 6.08 9.75
CA THR A 75 -9.07 4.72 10.15
C THR A 75 -8.53 4.43 11.54
N LYS A 76 -9.42 4.16 12.49
CA LYS A 76 -9.09 3.71 13.84
C LYS A 76 -8.61 2.26 13.81
N LEU A 77 -7.52 2.01 14.50
CA LEU A 77 -6.87 0.73 14.65
C LEU A 77 -6.56 0.49 16.13
N SER A 78 -6.83 -0.72 16.59
CA SER A 78 -6.58 -1.19 17.93
C SER A 78 -5.58 -2.33 17.91
N LYS A 79 -5.01 -2.66 19.08
CA LYS A 79 -4.08 -3.78 19.23
C LYS A 79 -4.58 -5.04 18.52
N GLY A 80 -3.76 -5.58 17.63
CA GLY A 80 -4.07 -6.77 16.85
C GLY A 80 -4.50 -6.47 15.42
N ASN A 81 -5.11 -5.31 15.17
CA ASN A 81 -5.47 -4.90 13.82
C ASN A 81 -4.24 -4.75 12.93
N LYS A 82 -4.43 -5.04 11.64
CA LYS A 82 -3.40 -5.00 10.61
C LYS A 82 -3.88 -4.23 9.40
N LEU A 83 -2.92 -3.67 8.66
CA LEU A 83 -3.12 -3.23 7.28
C LEU A 83 -2.07 -3.89 6.39
N VAL A 84 -2.48 -4.37 5.22
CA VAL A 84 -1.62 -5.12 4.29
C VAL A 84 -1.13 -4.21 3.16
N GLY A 85 0.12 -4.38 2.74
CA GLY A 85 0.63 -3.82 1.49
C GLY A 85 0.62 -2.29 1.42
N MET A 86 0.90 -1.60 2.53
CA MET A 86 0.99 -0.14 2.61
C MET A 86 2.21 0.37 1.83
N GLU A 87 1.97 1.13 0.77
CA GLU A 87 3.03 1.77 -0.02
C GLU A 87 3.52 3.06 0.65
N LEU A 88 4.81 3.09 0.96
CA LEU A 88 5.48 4.24 1.58
C LEU A 88 6.54 4.80 0.62
N LEU A 89 6.21 5.91 -0.04
CA LEU A 89 7.09 6.62 -0.99
C LEU A 89 7.96 7.67 -0.31
N ASP A 90 9.07 8.03 -0.95
CA ASP A 90 10.04 9.00 -0.42
C ASP A 90 9.39 10.36 -0.15
N ASP A 91 9.76 11.01 0.97
CA ASP A 91 9.17 12.25 1.49
C ASP A 91 7.69 12.17 1.92
N ASN A 92 7.04 10.99 1.90
CA ASN A 92 5.69 10.85 2.46
C ASN A 92 5.68 11.19 3.96
N LYS A 93 4.69 11.99 4.37
CA LYS A 93 4.42 12.30 5.77
C LYS A 93 3.37 11.35 6.30
N ILE A 94 3.73 10.61 7.34
CA ILE A 94 2.88 9.63 7.99
C ILE A 94 2.54 10.12 9.38
N TYR A 95 1.25 10.08 9.70
CA TYR A 95 0.71 10.49 10.99
C TYR A 95 -0.02 9.31 11.63
N PHE A 96 0.48 8.87 12.77
CA PHE A 96 -0.19 7.89 13.62
C PHE A 96 -0.70 8.61 14.87
N GLU A 97 -1.99 8.95 14.89
CA GLU A 97 -2.59 9.75 15.96
C GLU A 97 -3.06 8.85 17.12
N GLY A 98 -2.72 9.19 18.36
CA GLY A 98 -3.16 8.44 19.54
C GLY A 98 -2.01 8.07 20.48
N SER A 99 -2.08 6.87 21.06
CA SER A 99 -1.10 6.38 22.04
C SER A 99 -0.71 4.92 21.79
N GLY A 100 -0.87 4.46 20.55
CA GLY A 100 -0.56 3.11 20.12
C GLY A 100 0.91 2.92 19.76
N GLU A 101 1.28 1.65 19.62
CA GLU A 101 2.58 1.23 19.05
C GLU A 101 2.29 0.37 17.83
N ILE A 102 3.08 0.57 16.77
CA ILE A 102 3.00 -0.22 15.55
C ILE A 102 4.32 -0.90 15.24
N GLU A 103 4.20 -1.99 14.50
CA GLU A 103 5.29 -2.63 13.82
C GLU A 103 4.99 -2.59 12.33
N LEU A 104 5.94 -2.07 11.56
CA LEU A 104 5.96 -2.13 10.11
C LEU A 104 6.94 -3.23 9.73
N THR A 105 6.52 -4.18 8.91
CA THR A 105 7.36 -5.24 8.35
C THR A 105 7.32 -5.18 6.84
N PRO A 106 8.42 -5.48 6.12
CA PRO A 106 8.39 -5.61 4.67
C PRO A 106 7.27 -6.56 4.25
N ALA A 107 6.44 -6.15 3.29
CA ALA A 107 5.36 -6.98 2.80
C ALA A 107 5.93 -8.22 2.09
N GLU A 108 5.49 -9.41 2.53
CA GLU A 108 5.96 -10.68 1.95
C GLU A 108 5.16 -11.11 0.72
N PHE A 109 4.02 -10.44 0.45
CA PHE A 109 3.08 -10.78 -0.62
C PHE A 109 2.66 -12.26 -0.58
N THR A 110 2.50 -12.80 0.62
CA THR A 110 2.19 -14.20 0.84
C THR A 110 0.88 -14.60 0.14
N PRO A 111 0.89 -15.65 -0.72
CA PRO A 111 -0.31 -16.14 -1.39
C PRO A 111 -1.43 -16.49 -0.41
N ILE A 112 -2.61 -15.93 -0.65
CA ILE A 112 -3.83 -16.27 0.11
C ILE A 112 -4.30 -17.64 -0.36
N LYS A 113 -4.45 -18.56 0.59
CA LYS A 113 -4.96 -19.90 0.31
C LYS A 113 -6.48 -19.87 0.34
N PRO A 114 -7.16 -20.31 -0.74
CA PRO A 114 -8.61 -20.37 -0.73
C PRO A 114 -9.11 -21.50 0.16
N SER A 115 -10.33 -21.36 0.67
CA SER A 115 -11.14 -22.43 1.24
C SER A 115 -12.38 -22.58 0.37
N ASP A 116 -12.65 -23.77 -0.15
CA ASP A 116 -13.78 -24.03 -1.05
C ASP A 116 -13.87 -23.01 -2.21
N ASP A 117 -12.73 -22.74 -2.86
CA ASP A 117 -12.57 -21.77 -3.97
C ASP A 117 -12.87 -20.29 -3.63
N ILE A 118 -13.03 -19.98 -2.34
CA ILE A 118 -13.20 -18.61 -1.83
C ILE A 118 -11.89 -18.11 -1.24
N TYR A 119 -11.40 -16.99 -1.74
CA TYR A 119 -10.31 -16.23 -1.13
C TYR A 119 -10.90 -15.22 -0.15
N THR A 120 -10.58 -15.39 1.13
CA THR A 120 -11.03 -14.49 2.20
C THR A 120 -9.99 -13.40 2.45
N ILE A 121 -10.41 -12.15 2.38
CA ILE A 121 -9.60 -10.97 2.67
C ILE A 121 -9.96 -10.47 4.07
N GLU A 122 -9.12 -10.83 5.03
CA GLU A 122 -9.35 -10.57 6.46
C GLU A 122 -8.97 -9.16 6.91
N HIS A 123 -8.09 -8.47 6.16
CA HIS A 123 -7.55 -7.18 6.55
C HIS A 123 -7.70 -6.14 5.45
N SER A 124 -7.98 -4.88 5.82
CA SER A 124 -7.86 -3.77 4.87
C SER A 124 -6.41 -3.66 4.37
N GLY A 125 -6.23 -3.15 3.16
CA GLY A 125 -4.91 -3.02 2.56
C GLY A 125 -4.93 -3.17 1.05
N SER A 126 -3.74 -3.29 0.48
CA SER A 126 -3.51 -3.46 -0.95
C SER A 126 -2.92 -4.84 -1.22
N TYR A 127 -3.53 -5.57 -2.15
CA TYR A 127 -3.17 -6.94 -2.49
C TYR A 127 -2.73 -7.01 -3.96
N GLU A 128 -1.56 -7.61 -4.20
CA GLU A 128 -1.02 -7.71 -5.55
C GLU A 128 -1.53 -8.96 -6.28
N ILE A 129 -2.19 -8.73 -7.42
CA ILE A 129 -2.76 -9.78 -8.24
C ILE A 129 -1.66 -10.51 -9.02
N GLY A 130 -1.69 -11.83 -8.97
CA GLY A 130 -0.65 -12.72 -9.50
C GLY A 130 0.36 -13.15 -8.43
N LYS A 131 0.49 -12.42 -7.32
CA LYS A 131 1.31 -12.82 -6.16
C LYS A 131 0.43 -13.35 -5.02
N GLN A 132 -0.45 -12.50 -4.49
CA GLN A 132 -1.28 -12.83 -3.34
C GLN A 132 -2.58 -13.54 -3.73
N ILE A 133 -3.21 -13.06 -4.80
CA ILE A 133 -4.48 -13.57 -5.33
C ILE A 133 -4.26 -13.92 -6.80
N PRO A 134 -4.62 -15.12 -7.27
CA PRO A 134 -4.44 -15.48 -8.68
C PRO A 134 -5.23 -14.59 -9.65
N VAL A 135 -4.76 -14.54 -10.89
CA VAL A 135 -5.48 -13.91 -12.00
C VAL A 135 -6.76 -14.70 -12.29
N GLY A 136 -7.86 -14.01 -12.58
CA GLY A 136 -9.12 -14.66 -12.91
C GLY A 136 -10.35 -13.77 -12.86
N GLU A 137 -11.49 -14.39 -13.06
CA GLU A 137 -12.81 -13.81 -12.85
C GLU A 137 -13.36 -14.26 -11.50
N TYR A 138 -13.99 -13.33 -10.78
CA TYR A 138 -14.42 -13.53 -9.41
C TYR A 138 -15.81 -12.95 -9.18
N SER A 139 -16.57 -13.61 -8.31
CA SER A 139 -17.73 -13.05 -7.62
C SER A 139 -17.23 -12.43 -6.31
N LEU A 140 -17.37 -11.10 -6.20
CA LEU A 140 -16.97 -10.30 -5.07
C LEU A 140 -18.18 -10.08 -4.15
N THR A 141 -18.05 -10.49 -2.90
CA THR A 141 -19.03 -10.29 -1.82
C THR A 141 -18.33 -9.89 -0.53
N TYR A 142 -19.08 -9.68 0.55
CA TYR A 142 -18.52 -9.49 1.88
C TYR A 142 -19.43 -10.10 2.94
N ILE A 143 -18.84 -10.44 4.07
CA ILE A 143 -19.55 -10.80 5.30
C ILE A 143 -19.31 -9.72 6.33
N ALA A 144 -20.33 -9.42 7.13
CA ALA A 144 -20.25 -8.49 8.26
C ALA A 144 -21.26 -8.92 9.33
N ASP A 145 -21.05 -8.47 10.56
CA ASP A 145 -22.05 -8.65 11.62
C ASP A 145 -23.42 -8.07 11.21
N LYS A 146 -24.49 -8.78 11.57
CA LYS A 146 -25.88 -8.42 11.21
C LYS A 146 -26.32 -7.02 11.64
N ASN A 147 -25.64 -6.45 12.64
CA ASN A 147 -25.92 -5.12 13.18
C ASN A 147 -25.04 -4.03 12.55
N SER A 148 -24.07 -4.40 11.71
CA SER A 148 -23.19 -3.44 11.04
C SER A 148 -23.90 -2.85 9.82
N SER A 149 -23.95 -1.52 9.77
CA SER A 149 -24.33 -0.77 8.56
C SER A 149 -23.12 -0.42 7.70
N GLU A 150 -21.90 -0.75 8.15
CA GLU A 150 -20.67 -0.45 7.42
C GLU A 150 -20.54 -1.37 6.21
N LYS A 151 -19.96 -0.81 5.16
CA LYS A 151 -19.81 -1.47 3.86
C LYS A 151 -18.38 -1.27 3.37
N PRO A 152 -17.74 -2.32 2.84
CA PRO A 152 -16.41 -2.17 2.29
C PRO A 152 -16.43 -1.30 1.03
N PHE A 153 -15.30 -0.65 0.81
CA PHE A 153 -14.97 0.04 -0.43
C PHE A 153 -13.79 -0.66 -1.08
N ILE A 154 -13.94 -1.00 -2.35
CA ILE A 154 -12.96 -1.79 -3.11
C ILE A 154 -12.51 -0.97 -4.31
N GLN A 155 -11.21 -0.96 -4.58
CA GLN A 155 -10.64 -0.39 -5.78
C GLN A 155 -9.74 -1.42 -6.48
N ILE A 156 -9.71 -1.36 -7.81
CA ILE A 156 -8.76 -2.12 -8.62
C ILE A 156 -7.98 -1.13 -9.47
N SER A 157 -6.68 -1.04 -9.23
CA SER A 157 -5.77 -0.15 -9.94
C SER A 157 -4.76 -0.93 -10.79
N PRO A 158 -4.33 -0.40 -11.95
CA PRO A 158 -3.26 -1.02 -12.75
C PRO A 158 -1.93 -1.18 -12.00
N SER A 159 -1.62 -0.25 -11.10
CA SER A 159 -0.46 -0.26 -10.20
C SER A 159 -0.78 0.58 -8.95
N TYR A 160 0.15 0.68 -8.00
CA TYR A 160 0.02 1.58 -6.84
C TYR A 160 -0.04 3.07 -7.21
N ALA A 161 0.62 3.46 -8.30
CA ALA A 161 0.73 4.86 -8.72
C ALA A 161 -0.40 5.30 -9.67
N ASP A 162 -1.16 4.36 -10.22
CA ASP A 162 -2.20 4.62 -11.21
C ASP A 162 -3.58 4.77 -10.57
N ASP A 163 -4.43 5.60 -11.20
CA ASP A 163 -5.83 5.74 -10.81
C ASP A 163 -6.57 4.39 -10.92
N ALA A 164 -7.54 4.20 -10.02
CA ALA A 164 -8.40 3.03 -10.04
C ALA A 164 -9.17 2.96 -11.36
N ARG A 165 -9.14 1.80 -12.01
CA ARG A 165 -9.98 1.53 -13.18
C ARG A 165 -11.39 1.10 -12.79
N VAL A 166 -11.54 0.58 -11.57
CA VAL A 166 -12.80 0.09 -11.01
C VAL A 166 -12.86 0.51 -9.55
N ASP A 167 -13.97 1.14 -9.18
CA ASP A 167 -14.35 1.46 -7.81
C ASP A 167 -15.68 0.79 -7.50
N ILE A 168 -15.77 0.09 -6.37
CA ILE A 168 -16.96 -0.65 -5.96
C ILE A 168 -17.39 -0.18 -4.58
N GLN A 169 -18.64 0.25 -4.49
CA GLN A 169 -19.35 0.58 -3.25
C GLN A 169 -20.58 -0.32 -3.14
N PHE A 170 -20.71 -1.06 -2.05
CA PHE A 170 -21.80 -2.01 -1.83
C PHE A 170 -23.14 -1.34 -1.47
N GLU A 171 -23.49 -0.19 -2.07
CA GLU A 171 -24.70 0.56 -1.69
C GLU A 171 -25.99 -0.14 -2.15
N ASN A 172 -26.02 -0.57 -3.42
CA ASN A 172 -27.24 -1.02 -4.11
C ASN A 172 -27.22 -2.50 -4.51
N LYS A 173 -26.08 -3.18 -4.33
CA LYS A 173 -25.86 -4.58 -4.69
C LYS A 173 -24.91 -5.21 -3.67
N ASP A 174 -25.18 -6.48 -3.38
CA ASP A 174 -24.41 -7.27 -2.41
C ASP A 174 -23.35 -8.15 -3.10
N THR A 175 -23.34 -8.19 -4.44
CA THR A 175 -22.43 -9.00 -5.25
C THR A 175 -22.02 -8.26 -6.51
N TYR A 176 -20.74 -8.38 -6.87
CA TYR A 176 -20.16 -7.80 -8.06
C TYR A 176 -19.29 -8.81 -8.80
N ASP A 177 -19.36 -8.79 -10.13
CA ASP A 177 -18.46 -9.56 -10.97
C ASP A 177 -17.22 -8.72 -11.29
N ILE A 178 -16.05 -9.23 -10.96
CA ILE A 178 -14.78 -8.55 -11.20
C ILE A 178 -13.82 -9.46 -11.96
N THR A 179 -13.00 -8.85 -12.80
CA THR A 179 -11.84 -9.51 -13.42
C THR A 179 -10.58 -8.93 -12.78
N LEU A 180 -9.68 -9.78 -12.32
CA LEU A 180 -8.40 -9.40 -11.72
C LEU A 180 -7.27 -9.82 -12.67
N LYS A 181 -6.39 -8.89 -13.06
CA LYS A 181 -5.29 -9.11 -14.01
C LYS A 181 -3.94 -9.04 -13.30
N SER A 182 -2.94 -9.74 -13.85
CA SER A 182 -1.59 -9.79 -13.28
C SER A 182 -1.01 -8.38 -13.12
N GLY A 183 -0.40 -8.12 -11.96
CA GLY A 183 0.24 -6.85 -11.62
C GLY A 183 -0.73 -5.76 -11.14
N GLU A 184 -2.05 -5.98 -11.24
CA GLU A 184 -3.02 -5.06 -10.66
C GLU A 184 -2.97 -5.10 -9.12
N ILE A 185 -3.42 -4.00 -8.52
CA ILE A 185 -3.57 -3.86 -7.07
C ILE A 185 -5.05 -3.86 -6.73
N LEU A 186 -5.46 -4.81 -5.89
CA LEU A 186 -6.77 -4.84 -5.25
C LEU A 186 -6.68 -4.14 -3.89
N THR A 187 -7.24 -2.94 -3.78
CA THR A 187 -7.31 -2.20 -2.53
C THR A 187 -8.64 -2.48 -1.85
N VAL A 188 -8.58 -2.93 -0.60
CA VAL A 188 -9.73 -3.23 0.25
C VAL A 188 -9.73 -2.29 1.44
N LYS A 189 -10.82 -1.53 1.61
CA LYS A 189 -11.09 -0.74 2.81
C LYS A 189 -12.38 -1.24 3.44
N LYS A 190 -12.30 -1.97 4.55
CA LYS A 190 -13.45 -2.64 5.18
C LYS A 190 -14.51 -1.66 5.67
N THR A 191 -14.10 -0.56 6.30
CA THR A 191 -15.04 0.52 6.68
C THR A 191 -14.43 1.90 6.45
N LYS A 192 -15.26 2.94 6.57
CA LYS A 192 -14.80 4.32 6.43
C LYS A 192 -13.90 4.79 7.58
N SER A 193 -14.10 4.27 8.80
CA SER A 193 -13.58 4.88 10.03
C SER A 193 -12.84 3.96 11.00
N GLU A 194 -12.93 2.64 10.84
CA GLU A 194 -12.27 1.67 11.72
C GLU A 194 -11.96 0.34 11.02
N GLU A 195 -10.91 -0.34 11.46
CA GLU A 195 -10.65 -1.72 11.06
C GLU A 195 -11.48 -2.68 11.94
N LEU A 196 -12.41 -3.39 11.31
CA LEU A 196 -13.32 -4.32 11.99
C LEU A 196 -12.81 -5.76 11.92
N ASP A 197 -12.78 -6.48 13.04
CA ASP A 197 -12.38 -7.89 13.08
C ASP A 197 -13.48 -8.86 12.58
N ASN A 198 -14.72 -8.38 12.47
CA ASN A 198 -15.93 -9.16 12.18
C ASN A 198 -16.52 -8.86 10.79
N MET A 199 -15.70 -8.40 9.86
CA MET A 199 -16.08 -8.19 8.48
C MET A 199 -15.01 -8.84 7.61
N ASP A 200 -15.35 -9.50 6.51
CA ASP A 200 -14.34 -9.99 5.55
C ASP A 200 -14.84 -9.75 4.14
N VAL A 201 -13.93 -9.53 3.20
CA VAL A 201 -14.26 -9.46 1.77
C VAL A 201 -13.96 -10.82 1.15
N LEU A 202 -14.89 -11.33 0.36
CA LEU A 202 -14.82 -12.66 -0.22
C LEU A 202 -14.73 -12.58 -1.73
N LEU A 203 -13.79 -13.33 -2.30
CA LEU A 203 -13.61 -13.52 -3.73
C LEU A 203 -13.80 -14.99 -4.08
N GLU A 204 -14.98 -15.32 -4.59
CA GLU A 204 -15.28 -16.67 -5.10
C GLU A 204 -14.87 -16.76 -6.57
N LYS A 205 -13.97 -17.69 -6.89
CA LYS A 205 -13.48 -17.84 -8.26
C LYS A 205 -14.56 -18.45 -9.18
N LYS A 206 -14.71 -17.90 -10.38
CA LYS A 206 -15.66 -18.38 -11.39
C LYS A 206 -15.05 -19.38 -12.36
#